data_AF-A0A257L2W0-F1
#
_entry.id   AF-A0A257L2W0-F1
#
_cell.length_a   1.000
_cell.length_b   1.000
_cell.length_c   1.000
_cell.angle_alpha   90.00
_cell.angle_beta   90.00
_cell.angle_gamma   90.00
#
_symmetry.space_group_name_H-M   'P 1'
#
loop_
_entity.id
_entity.type
_entity.pdbx_description
1 polymer ?
#
loop_
_entity_poly.entity_id
_entity_poly.type
_entity_poly.pdbx_seq_one_letter_code
_entity_poly.pdbx_strand_id
1 'polypeptide(L)'
;VSGATAAGRRVALAAAPRVLPVGVALGLLLPLCAPLHSVWLALPLLVAVGAAGGFLVVPMNALLQHRGATLLSAGQSIAVQNLNENASVLVALAGYTALTAAAVPVVPLMAGLGLLVAAVMALLVRRSRHLPG
;
A
#
# COMPACT_ATOMS: atom_id res chain seq x y z
N VAL A 1 -6.76 12.49 -1.48
CA VAL A 1 -6.28 13.74 -0.84
C VAL A 1 -6.58 13.77 0.66
N SER A 2 -7.85 13.65 1.09
CA SER A 2 -8.25 13.70 2.51
C SER A 2 -7.52 12.72 3.45
N GLY A 3 -7.36 11.45 3.05
CA GLY A 3 -6.63 10.45 3.85
C GLY A 3 -5.15 10.79 4.05
N ALA A 4 -4.51 11.28 2.99
CA ALA A 4 -3.12 11.76 3.03
C ALA A 4 -2.95 12.99 3.94
N THR A 5 -3.86 13.97 3.85
CA THR A 5 -3.81 15.16 4.72
C THR A 5 -4.06 14.80 6.18
N ALA A 6 -5.01 13.88 6.43
CA ALA A 6 -5.32 13.42 7.78
C ALA A 6 -4.13 12.67 8.41
N ALA A 7 -3.46 11.79 7.65
CA ALA A 7 -2.27 11.09 8.14
C ALA A 7 -1.12 12.06 8.43
N GLY A 8 -0.79 12.95 7.48
CA GLY A 8 0.32 13.90 7.64
C GLY A 8 0.17 14.86 8.82
N ARG A 9 -1.06 15.15 9.26
CA ARG A 9 -1.32 16.00 10.45
C ARG A 9 -1.43 15.22 11.76
N ARG A 10 -1.80 13.93 11.71
CA ARG A 10 -2.16 13.15 12.91
C ARG A 10 -1.14 12.08 13.28
N VAL A 11 -0.24 11.71 12.37
CA VAL A 11 0.72 10.62 12.57
C VAL A 11 2.12 11.17 12.62
N ALA A 12 2.69 11.23 13.83
CA ALA A 12 4.11 11.50 14.00
C ALA A 12 4.96 10.39 13.35
N LEU A 13 6.15 10.73 12.85
CA LEU A 13 7.08 9.78 12.20
C LEU A 13 7.34 8.53 13.05
N ALA A 14 7.56 8.68 14.36
CA ALA A 14 7.77 7.57 15.29
C ALA A 14 6.54 6.65 15.44
N ALA A 15 5.34 7.17 15.17
CA ALA A 15 4.08 6.42 15.22
C ALA A 15 3.70 5.83 13.86
N ALA A 16 4.47 6.06 12.80
CA ALA A 16 4.13 5.62 11.45
C ALA A 16 3.86 4.09 11.35
N PRO A 17 4.57 3.17 12.04
CA PRO A 17 4.23 1.74 12.01
C PRO A 17 2.80 1.42 12.53
N ARG A 18 2.17 2.31 13.30
CA ARG A 18 0.79 2.14 13.76
C ARG A 18 -0.25 2.22 12.64
N VAL A 19 0.13 2.73 11.46
CA VAL A 19 -0.77 2.80 10.30
C VAL A 19 -0.79 1.51 9.47
N LEU A 20 0.13 0.56 9.73
CA LEU A 20 0.20 -0.72 9.00
C LEU A 20 -1.12 -1.53 8.98
N PRO A 21 -1.96 -1.56 10.04
CA PRO A 21 -3.26 -2.23 9.97
C PRO A 21 -4.21 -1.68 8.89
N VAL A 22 -4.06 -0.41 8.51
CA VAL A 22 -4.83 0.20 7.40
C VAL A 22 -4.49 -0.48 6.07
N GLY A 23 -3.26 -0.97 5.88
CA GLY A 23 -2.91 -1.71 4.68
C GLY A 23 -3.51 -3.12 4.63
N VAL A 24 -3.85 -3.72 5.78
CA VAL A 24 -4.65 -4.96 5.79
C VAL A 24 -6.05 -4.67 5.25
N ALA A 25 -6.69 -3.61 5.76
CA ALA A 25 -7.99 -3.18 5.25
C ALA A 25 -7.93 -2.84 3.75
N LEU A 26 -6.88 -2.14 3.31
CA LEU A 26 -6.67 -1.82 1.89
C LEU A 26 -6.59 -3.08 1.02
N GLY A 27 -5.84 -4.10 1.44
CA GLY A 27 -5.76 -5.39 0.74
C GLY A 27 -7.10 -6.12 0.67
N LEU A 28 -7.89 -6.08 1.75
CA LEU A 28 -9.23 -6.70 1.79
C LEU A 28 -10.30 -5.96 0.99
N LEU A 29 -10.11 -4.67 0.69
CA LEU A 29 -11.03 -3.90 -0.16
C LEU A 29 -10.95 -4.32 -1.63
N LEU A 30 -9.80 -4.79 -2.11
CA LEU A 30 -9.60 -5.19 -3.51
C LEU A 30 -10.49 -6.37 -3.97
N PRO A 31 -10.57 -7.49 -3.22
CA PRO A 31 -11.47 -8.60 -3.55
C PRO A 31 -12.94 -8.19 -3.54
N LEU A 32 -13.31 -7.21 -2.69
CA LEU A 32 -14.68 -6.67 -2.62
C LEU A 32 -15.04 -5.83 -3.86
N CYS A 33 -14.05 -5.17 -4.48
CA CYS A 33 -14.25 -4.47 -5.75
C CYS A 33 -14.46 -5.41 -6.94
N ALA A 34 -13.80 -6.57 -6.94
CA ALA A 34 -13.67 -7.43 -8.11
C ALA A 34 -15.00 -7.89 -8.75
N PRO A 35 -16.07 -8.21 -7.99
CA PRO A 35 -17.36 -8.59 -8.57
C PRO A 35 -18.35 -7.42 -8.75
N LEU A 36 -17.95 -6.16 -8.52
CA LEU A 36 -18.86 -5.02 -8.61
C LEU A 36 -19.12 -4.61 -10.06
N HIS A 37 -20.39 -4.64 -10.45
CA HIS A 37 -20.86 -4.21 -11.77
C HIS A 37 -21.62 -2.87 -11.72
N SER A 38 -21.78 -2.28 -10.53
CA SER A 38 -22.52 -1.03 -10.33
C SER A 38 -21.55 0.12 -10.01
N VAL A 39 -21.59 1.16 -10.85
CA VAL A 39 -20.80 2.40 -10.67
C VAL A 39 -21.11 3.06 -9.32
N TRP A 40 -22.36 3.01 -8.86
CA TRP A 40 -22.79 3.59 -7.59
C TRP A 40 -22.17 2.91 -6.36
N LEU A 41 -21.83 1.61 -6.47
CA LEU A 41 -21.08 0.89 -5.44
C LEU A 41 -19.57 1.05 -5.61
N ALA A 42 -19.08 1.15 -6.85
CA ALA A 42 -17.66 1.34 -7.13
C ALA A 42 -17.12 2.69 -6.64
N LEU A 43 -17.90 3.77 -6.79
CA LEU A 43 -17.53 5.13 -6.37
C LEU A 43 -17.15 5.23 -4.88
N PRO A 44 -18.01 4.85 -3.91
CA PRO A 44 -17.67 4.93 -2.49
C PRO A 44 -16.49 4.02 -2.13
N LEU A 45 -16.38 2.83 -2.75
CA LEU A 45 -15.24 1.95 -2.54
C LEU A 45 -13.93 2.57 -3.04
N LEU A 46 -13.93 3.19 -4.22
CA LEU A 46 -12.77 3.88 -4.78
C LEU A 46 -12.31 5.03 -3.87
N VAL A 47 -13.25 5.78 -3.31
CA VAL A 47 -12.95 6.83 -2.32
C VAL A 47 -12.33 6.23 -1.05
N ALA A 48 -12.87 5.12 -0.54
CA ALA A 48 -12.35 4.44 0.64
C ALA A 48 -10.93 3.90 0.41
N VAL A 49 -10.70 3.25 -0.75
CA VAL A 49 -9.38 2.74 -1.15
C VAL A 49 -8.38 3.89 -1.29
N GLY A 50 -8.75 4.99 -1.95
CA GLY A 50 -7.87 6.15 -2.09
C GLY A 50 -7.56 6.84 -0.76
N ALA A 51 -8.53 6.90 0.16
CA ALA A 51 -8.32 7.44 1.49
C ALA A 51 -7.40 6.55 2.34
N ALA A 52 -7.64 5.23 2.36
CA ALA A 52 -6.82 4.27 3.08
C ALA A 52 -5.39 4.20 2.52
N GLY A 53 -5.24 4.18 1.20
CA GLY A 53 -3.95 4.20 0.53
C GLY A 53 -3.16 5.47 0.85
N GLY A 54 -3.79 6.65 0.75
CA GLY A 54 -3.14 7.91 1.12
C GLY A 54 -2.77 7.98 2.61
N PHE A 55 -3.60 7.43 3.49
CA PHE A 55 -3.34 7.41 4.92
C PHE A 55 -2.16 6.48 5.29
N LEU A 56 -1.96 5.41 4.52
CA LEU A 56 -0.85 4.47 4.70
C LEU A 56 0.46 4.99 4.08
N VAL A 57 0.43 5.37 2.81
CA VAL A 57 1.63 5.65 2.01
C VAL A 57 2.37 6.89 2.50
N VAL A 58 1.66 7.97 2.86
CA VAL A 58 2.29 9.23 3.26
C VAL A 58 3.22 9.10 4.49
N PRO A 59 2.76 8.60 5.66
CA PRO A 59 3.63 8.48 6.83
C PRO A 59 4.72 7.41 6.64
N MET A 60 4.46 6.36 5.83
CA MET A 60 5.47 5.36 5.50
C MET A 60 6.59 5.92 4.64
N ASN A 61 6.25 6.69 3.62
CA ASN A 61 7.23 7.33 2.77
C ASN A 61 8.06 8.33 3.57
N ALA A 62 7.43 9.12 4.44
CA ALA A 62 8.15 10.03 5.33
C ALA A 62 9.10 9.30 6.31
N LEU A 63 8.67 8.17 6.90
CA LEU A 63 9.51 7.36 7.80
C LEU A 63 10.73 6.77 7.08
N LEU A 64 10.52 6.20 5.88
CA LEU A 64 11.58 5.61 5.08
C LEU A 64 12.57 6.68 4.59
N GLN A 65 12.07 7.87 4.23
CA GLN A 65 12.93 9.02 3.89
C GLN A 65 13.74 9.49 5.08
N HIS A 66 13.14 9.57 6.27
CA HIS A 66 13.88 9.96 7.47
C HIS A 66 14.98 8.95 7.80
N ARG A 67 14.66 7.64 7.79
CA ARG A 67 15.65 6.58 8.01
C ARG A 67 16.72 6.55 6.93
N GLY A 68 16.34 6.71 5.67
CA GLY A 68 17.27 6.76 4.56
C GLY A 68 18.16 8.00 4.63
N ALA A 69 17.64 9.16 5.02
CA ALA A 69 18.41 10.39 5.23
C ALA A 69 19.33 10.35 6.46
N THR A 70 19.07 9.47 7.43
CA THR A 70 20.02 9.21 8.53
C THR A 70 21.17 8.29 8.11
N LEU A 71 20.99 7.50 7.04
CA LEU A 71 22.00 6.57 6.51
C LEU A 71 22.74 7.12 5.27
N LEU A 72 22.09 8.00 4.51
CA LEU A 72 22.49 8.59 3.23
C LEU A 72 22.10 10.08 3.23
N SER A 73 22.54 10.89 2.26
CA SER A 73 21.99 12.25 2.13
C SER A 73 20.49 12.22 1.75
N ALA A 74 19.75 13.29 2.08
CA ALA A 74 18.32 13.39 1.77
C ALA A 74 17.99 13.13 0.28
N GLY A 75 18.79 13.69 -0.64
CA GLY A 75 18.61 13.49 -2.08
C GLY A 75 18.83 12.03 -2.51
N GLN A 76 19.84 11.36 -1.95
CA GLN A 76 20.09 9.94 -2.20
C GLN A 76 18.97 9.05 -1.67
N SER A 77 18.43 9.36 -0.49
CA SER A 77 17.30 8.62 0.08
C SER A 77 16.04 8.71 -0.79
N ILE A 78 15.74 9.90 -1.32
CA ILE A 78 14.58 10.11 -2.21
C ILE A 78 14.77 9.32 -3.51
N ALA A 79 15.97 9.36 -4.09
CA ALA A 79 16.28 8.64 -5.32
C ALA A 79 16.11 7.11 -5.15
N VAL A 80 16.63 6.54 -4.06
CA VAL A 80 16.50 5.10 -3.76
C VAL A 80 15.04 4.71 -3.53
N GLN A 81 14.25 5.56 -2.89
CA GLN A 81 12.84 5.28 -2.68
C GLN A 81 12.07 5.28 -4.00
N ASN A 82 12.25 6.30 -4.83
CA ASN A 82 11.59 6.39 -6.13
C ASN A 82 12.00 5.21 -7.05
N LEU A 83 13.27 4.79 -7.00
CA LEU A 83 13.73 3.62 -7.73
C LEU A 83 13.02 2.34 -7.25
N ASN A 84 12.95 2.11 -5.94
CA ASN A 84 12.30 0.93 -5.37
C ASN A 84 10.78 0.92 -5.65
N GLU A 85 10.10 2.05 -5.51
CA GLU A 85 8.67 2.17 -5.79
C GLU A 85 8.40 1.85 -7.27
N ASN A 86 9.12 2.48 -8.20
CA ASN A 86 8.93 2.21 -9.63
C ASN A 86 9.32 0.77 -10.03
N ALA A 87 10.42 0.24 -9.50
CA ALA A 87 10.80 -1.16 -9.74
C ALA A 87 9.72 -2.13 -9.24
N SER A 88 9.13 -1.88 -8.07
CA SER A 88 8.04 -2.72 -7.55
C SER A 88 6.78 -2.67 -8.43
N VAL A 89 6.44 -1.50 -8.98
CA VAL A 89 5.34 -1.34 -9.95
C VAL A 89 5.63 -2.11 -11.24
N LEU A 90 6.86 -2.03 -11.76
CA LEU A 90 7.26 -2.77 -12.95
C LEU A 90 7.19 -4.29 -12.74
N VAL A 91 7.65 -4.79 -11.60
CA VAL A 91 7.54 -6.22 -11.24
C VAL A 91 6.08 -6.65 -11.13
N ALA A 92 5.23 -5.83 -10.49
CA ALA A 92 3.81 -6.11 -10.38
C ALA A 92 3.13 -6.13 -11.76
N LEU A 93 3.44 -5.18 -12.64
CA LEU A 93 2.92 -5.13 -14.01
C LEU A 93 3.41 -6.30 -14.86
N ALA A 94 4.68 -6.69 -14.73
CA ALA A 94 5.23 -7.86 -15.42
C ALA A 94 4.49 -9.14 -14.99
N GLY A 95 4.28 -9.33 -13.69
CA GLY A 95 3.51 -10.45 -13.15
C GLY A 95 2.05 -10.45 -13.61
N TYR A 96 1.38 -9.31 -13.54
CA TYR A 96 0.02 -9.14 -14.06
C TYR A 96 -0.06 -9.50 -15.55
N THR A 97 0.84 -8.95 -16.36
CA THR A 97 0.89 -9.18 -17.81
C THR A 97 1.11 -10.65 -18.14
N ALA A 98 2.04 -11.33 -17.45
CA ALA A 98 2.30 -12.75 -17.63
C ALA A 98 1.07 -13.62 -17.30
N LEU A 99 0.35 -13.31 -16.22
CA LEU A 99 -0.86 -14.03 -15.82
C LEU A 99 -2.02 -13.80 -16.80
N THR A 100 -2.18 -12.57 -17.31
CA THR A 100 -3.18 -12.28 -18.35
C THR A 100 -2.82 -12.92 -19.68
N ALA A 101 -1.53 -13.03 -20.02
CA ALA A 101 -1.07 -13.74 -21.22
C ALA A 101 -1.36 -15.25 -21.12
N ALA A 102 -1.34 -15.81 -19.91
CA ALA A 102 -1.80 -17.17 -19.61
C ALA A 102 -3.34 -17.30 -19.51
N ALA A 103 -4.09 -16.28 -19.94
CA ALA A 103 -5.55 -16.23 -19.92
C ALA A 103 -6.20 -16.42 -18.53
N VAL A 104 -5.48 -16.09 -17.45
CA VAL A 104 -6.07 -16.11 -16.11
C VAL A 104 -7.12 -15.00 -16.00
N PRO A 105 -8.36 -15.30 -15.54
CA PRO A 105 -9.41 -14.29 -15.45
C PRO A 105 -9.05 -13.15 -14.48
N VAL A 106 -9.49 -11.93 -14.78
CA VAL A 106 -9.11 -10.72 -14.02
C VAL A 106 -9.67 -10.73 -12.59
N VAL A 107 -10.88 -11.25 -12.38
CA VAL A 107 -11.54 -11.31 -11.06
C VAL A 107 -10.71 -12.09 -10.02
N PRO A 108 -10.30 -13.36 -10.26
CA PRO A 108 -9.44 -14.09 -9.34
C PRO A 108 -8.04 -13.49 -9.21
N LEU A 109 -7.50 -12.81 -10.23
CA LEU A 109 -6.24 -12.07 -10.12
C LEU A 109 -6.35 -10.92 -9.12
N MET A 110 -7.40 -10.09 -9.24
CA MET A 110 -7.64 -8.99 -8.30
C MET A 110 -7.88 -9.49 -6.87
N ALA A 111 -8.65 -10.57 -6.72
CA ALA A 111 -8.89 -11.18 -5.42
C ALA A 111 -7.59 -11.75 -4.81
N GLY A 112 -6.80 -12.48 -5.60
CA GLY A 112 -5.52 -13.04 -5.17
C GLY A 112 -4.51 -11.97 -4.76
N LEU A 113 -4.39 -10.90 -5.56
CA LEU A 113 -3.51 -9.76 -5.24
C LEU A 113 -3.93 -9.07 -3.95
N GLY A 114 -5.23 -8.79 -3.78
CA GLY A 114 -5.75 -8.14 -2.58
C GLY A 114 -5.51 -8.99 -1.32
N LEU A 115 -5.78 -10.29 -1.39
CA LEU A 115 -5.51 -11.22 -0.28
C LEU A 115 -4.01 -11.34 0.03
N LEU A 116 -3.15 -11.37 -0.99
CA LEU A 116 -1.71 -11.37 -0.82
C LEU A 116 -1.23 -10.11 -0.09
N VAL A 117 -1.69 -8.93 -0.53
CA VAL A 117 -1.38 -7.66 0.14
C VAL A 117 -1.88 -7.68 1.58
N ALA A 118 -3.11 -8.12 1.83
CA ALA A 118 -3.65 -8.22 3.18
C ALA A 118 -2.83 -9.15 4.07
N ALA A 119 -2.40 -10.30 3.56
CA ALA A 119 -1.59 -11.27 4.28
C ALA A 119 -0.19 -10.72 4.62
N VAL A 120 0.48 -10.10 3.64
CA VAL A 120 1.80 -9.47 3.86
C VAL A 120 1.70 -8.34 4.88
N MET A 121 0.69 -7.47 4.75
CA MET A 121 0.46 -6.39 5.72
C MET A 121 0.15 -6.94 7.11
N ALA A 122 -0.63 -8.01 7.23
CA ALA A 122 -0.93 -8.64 8.52
C ALA A 122 0.33 -9.23 9.16
N LEU A 123 1.23 -9.83 8.37
CA LEU A 123 2.53 -10.29 8.83
C LEU A 123 3.41 -9.13 9.31
N LEU A 124 3.43 -8.01 8.56
CA LEU A 124 4.18 -6.81 8.93
C LEU A 124 3.65 -6.21 10.24
N VAL A 125 2.33 -6.13 10.41
CA VAL A 125 1.70 -5.68 11.67
C VAL A 125 2.10 -6.57 12.84
N ARG A 126 2.12 -7.89 12.65
CA ARG A 126 2.56 -8.82 13.70
C ARG A 126 4.03 -8.57 14.04
N ARG A 127 4.91 -8.48 13.04
CA ARG A 127 6.34 -8.22 13.25
C ARG A 127 6.62 -6.87 13.91
N SER A 128 5.91 -5.82 13.52
CA SER A 128 6.09 -4.47 14.09
C SER A 128 5.66 -4.39 15.55
N ARG A 129 4.78 -5.29 16.02
CA ARG A 129 4.39 -5.39 17.44
C ARG A 129 5.44 -6.10 18.29
N HIS A 130 6.34 -6.89 17.67
CA HIS A 130 7.37 -7.67 18.36
C HIS A 130 8.73 -6.98 18.44
N LEU A 131 8.93 -5.84 17.75
CA LEU A 131 10.13 -5.03 17.88
C LEU A 131 9.92 -4.01 19.01
N PRO A 132 10.55 -4.16 20.20
CA PRO A 132 10.59 -3.08 21.19
C PRO A 132 11.32 -1.88 20.55
N GLY A 133 10.69 -0.71 20.64
CA GLY A 133 11.26 0.55 20.17
C GLY A 133 12.41 1.04 21.03
#